data_AF-I3WRI0-F1
#
_entry.id   AF-I3WRI0-F1
#
_cell.length_a   1.000
_cell.length_b   1.000
_cell.length_c   1.000
_cell.angle_alpha   90.00
_cell.angle_beta   90.00
_cell.angle_gamma   90.00
#
_symmetry.space_group_name_H-M   'P 1'
#
loop_
_entity.id
_entity.type
_entity.pdbx_description
1 polymer ?
#
loop_
_entity_poly.entity_id
_entity_poly.type
_entity_poly.pdbx_seq_one_letter_code
_entity_poly.pdbx_strand_id
1 'polypeptide(L)'
;WINFVNEKLQQFFNHHMFVLEQEEYAREGIQWTFIDFGLDLQACIELIEKPLGIIAMLDEECIVPKATDLTLAQKLIDQHLGKHPNFEKPKPPKGKQAEAHFAMRHYAGTVRYNVMNWLEKNKDPLNDTVVTVMKASKEHALIVEVWQDYTTQEEAAAAATKGGPGAKKKGKSGSFMTVSMLYRESLNKLMTMLNSTHPHFIR
;
A
#
# COMPACT_ATOMS: atom_id res chain seq x y z
N TRP A 1 -2.75 0.14 -5.24
CA TRP A 1 -3.50 0.47 -4.02
C TRP A 1 -4.98 0.11 -4.10
N ILE A 2 -5.80 0.73 -4.95
CA ILE A 2 -7.26 0.42 -5.01
C ILE A 2 -7.52 -1.08 -5.21
N ASN A 3 -6.89 -1.70 -6.21
CA ASN A 3 -7.02 -3.15 -6.43
C ASN A 3 -6.58 -3.98 -5.21
N PHE A 4 -5.54 -3.56 -4.49
CA PHE A 4 -5.08 -4.24 -3.28
C PHE A 4 -6.12 -4.17 -2.15
N VAL A 5 -6.74 -3.01 -1.95
CA VAL A 5 -7.86 -2.87 -1.00
C VAL A 5 -9.00 -3.80 -1.40
N ASN A 6 -9.35 -3.87 -2.69
CA ASN A 6 -10.40 -4.76 -3.17
C ASN A 6 -10.06 -6.24 -2.96
N GLU A 7 -8.80 -6.67 -3.13
CA GLU A 7 -8.39 -8.03 -2.77
C GLU A 7 -8.65 -8.31 -1.27
N LYS A 8 -8.28 -7.38 -0.38
CA LYS A 8 -8.53 -7.53 1.07
C LYS A 8 -10.01 -7.54 1.41
N LEU A 9 -10.81 -6.68 0.80
CA LEU A 9 -12.27 -6.65 1.01
C LEU A 9 -12.94 -7.91 0.48
N GLN A 10 -12.48 -8.43 -0.66
CA GLN A 10 -12.98 -9.68 -1.20
C GLN A 10 -12.60 -10.87 -0.31
N GLN A 11 -11.38 -10.89 0.22
CA GLN A 11 -10.98 -11.89 1.21
C GLN A 11 -11.81 -11.78 2.49
N PHE A 12 -12.06 -10.57 2.98
CA PHE A 12 -12.92 -10.33 4.14
C PHE A 12 -14.35 -10.82 3.90
N PHE A 13 -14.92 -10.55 2.72
CA PHE A 13 -16.22 -11.08 2.31
C PHE A 13 -16.22 -12.61 2.28
N ASN A 14 -15.25 -13.24 1.63
CA ASN A 14 -15.16 -14.69 1.55
C ASN A 14 -15.07 -15.28 2.96
N HIS A 15 -14.17 -14.75 3.81
CA HIS A 15 -14.02 -15.23 5.17
C HIS A 15 -15.34 -15.14 5.95
N HIS A 16 -16.03 -14.00 5.93
CA HIS A 16 -17.28 -13.84 6.67
C HIS A 16 -18.42 -14.71 6.13
N MET A 17 -18.58 -14.76 4.81
CA MET A 17 -19.64 -15.55 4.19
C MET A 17 -19.46 -17.03 4.53
N PHE A 18 -18.24 -17.56 4.42
CA PHE A 18 -17.98 -18.98 4.67
C PHE A 18 -17.92 -19.33 6.16
N VAL A 19 -17.42 -18.45 7.03
CA VAL A 19 -17.43 -18.69 8.48
C VAL A 19 -18.87 -18.73 8.99
N LEU A 20 -19.71 -17.75 8.62
CA LEU A 20 -21.12 -17.74 9.03
C LEU A 20 -21.88 -18.96 8.51
N GLU A 21 -21.64 -19.36 7.26
CA GLU A 21 -22.27 -20.55 6.68
C GLU A 21 -21.87 -21.83 7.44
N GLN A 22 -20.60 -21.94 7.84
CA GLN A 22 -20.09 -23.08 8.60
C GLN A 22 -20.59 -23.10 10.04
N GLU A 23 -20.70 -21.95 10.70
CA GLU A 23 -21.32 -21.82 12.02
C GLU A 23 -22.80 -22.23 11.99
N GLU A 24 -23.52 -21.92 10.91
CA GLU A 24 -24.90 -22.37 10.69
C GLU A 24 -24.97 -23.90 10.52
N TYR A 25 -24.13 -24.48 9.66
CA TYR A 25 -24.08 -25.93 9.47
C TYR A 25 -23.75 -26.69 10.76
N ALA A 26 -22.82 -26.16 11.55
CA ALA A 26 -22.48 -26.73 12.86
C ALA A 26 -23.66 -26.65 13.85
N ARG A 27 -24.41 -25.54 13.85
CA ARG A 27 -25.59 -25.35 14.70
C ARG A 27 -26.72 -26.31 14.35
N GLU A 28 -26.96 -26.54 13.07
CA GLU A 28 -27.98 -27.46 12.56
C GLU A 28 -27.53 -28.95 12.61
N GLY A 29 -26.30 -29.23 13.06
CA GLY A 29 -25.76 -30.59 13.16
C GLY A 29 -25.53 -31.25 11.81
N ILE A 30 -25.39 -30.46 10.73
CA ILE A 30 -25.15 -30.95 9.38
C ILE A 30 -23.67 -31.31 9.26
N GLN A 31 -23.37 -32.57 8.92
CA GLN A 31 -21.99 -32.97 8.63
C GLN A 31 -21.49 -32.23 7.38
N TRP A 32 -20.62 -31.25 7.60
CA TRP A 32 -19.95 -30.49 6.56
C TRP A 32 -18.44 -30.63 6.70
N THR A 33 -17.76 -30.92 5.59
CA THR A 33 -16.30 -30.96 5.56
C THR A 33 -15.78 -29.52 5.53
N PHE A 34 -14.95 -29.15 6.52
CA PHE A 34 -14.34 -27.83 6.58
C PHE A 34 -13.49 -27.58 5.33
N ILE A 35 -13.83 -26.58 4.54
CA ILE A 35 -13.05 -26.12 3.40
C ILE A 35 -12.66 -24.67 3.67
N ASP A 36 -11.36 -24.41 3.80
CA ASP A 36 -10.85 -23.05 3.98
C ASP A 36 -10.78 -22.32 2.63
N PHE A 37 -11.83 -21.57 2.32
CA PHE A 37 -11.89 -20.72 1.14
C PHE A 37 -11.15 -19.39 1.31
N GLY A 38 -10.63 -19.07 2.49
CA GLY A 38 -9.90 -17.83 2.78
C GLY A 38 -8.51 -17.75 2.14
N LEU A 39 -7.97 -18.89 1.71
CA LEU A 39 -6.60 -19.02 1.21
C LEU A 39 -6.42 -18.66 -0.27
N ASP A 40 -7.48 -18.63 -1.07
CA ASP A 40 -7.33 -18.45 -2.53
C ASP A 40 -6.85 -17.03 -2.91
N LEU A 41 -7.29 -16.02 -2.15
CA LEU A 41 -6.80 -14.64 -2.32
C LEU A 41 -5.55 -14.32 -1.50
N GLN A 42 -5.21 -15.16 -0.51
CA GLN A 42 -4.10 -14.92 0.41
C GLN A 42 -2.79 -14.80 -0.37
N ALA A 43 -2.54 -15.63 -1.38
CA ALA A 43 -1.34 -15.55 -2.19
C ALA A 43 -1.17 -14.20 -2.91
N CYS A 44 -2.26 -13.63 -3.44
CA CYS A 44 -2.22 -12.32 -4.10
C CYS A 44 -1.95 -11.18 -3.11
N ILE A 45 -2.61 -11.23 -1.94
CA ILE A 45 -2.42 -10.25 -0.87
C ILE A 45 -0.98 -10.29 -0.35
N GLU A 46 -0.45 -11.49 -0.12
CA GLU A 46 0.91 -11.70 0.35
C GLU A 46 1.97 -11.19 -0.64
N LEU A 47 1.76 -11.41 -1.95
CA LEU A 47 2.63 -10.84 -2.98
C LEU A 47 2.75 -9.31 -2.85
N ILE A 48 1.68 -8.63 -2.46
CA ILE A 48 1.64 -7.17 -2.37
C ILE A 48 2.24 -6.68 -1.06
N GLU A 49 1.91 -7.32 0.07
CA GLU A 49 2.14 -6.76 1.41
C GLU A 49 3.28 -7.37 2.21
N LYS A 50 3.69 -8.62 1.92
CA LYS A 50 4.77 -9.26 2.69
C LYS A 50 6.10 -8.52 2.52
N PRO A 51 7.05 -8.74 3.43
CA PRO A 51 8.43 -8.31 3.22
C PRO A 51 8.94 -8.78 1.85
N LEU A 52 9.65 -7.91 1.12
CA LEU A 52 10.05 -8.14 -0.28
C LEU A 52 8.89 -8.38 -1.25
N GLY A 53 7.66 -8.01 -0.88
CA GLY A 53 6.52 -7.91 -1.79
C GLY A 53 6.51 -6.57 -2.53
N ILE A 54 5.49 -6.37 -3.39
CA ILE A 54 5.43 -5.23 -4.31
C ILE A 54 5.61 -3.88 -3.60
N ILE A 55 4.89 -3.66 -2.49
CA ILE A 55 4.92 -2.35 -1.81
C ILE A 55 6.21 -2.18 -1.00
N ALA A 56 6.73 -3.24 -0.37
CA ALA A 56 7.99 -3.17 0.37
C ALA A 56 9.17 -2.84 -0.56
N MET A 57 9.22 -3.49 -1.73
CA MET A 57 10.24 -3.20 -2.75
C MET A 57 10.10 -1.78 -3.32
N LEU A 58 8.87 -1.27 -3.48
CA LEU A 58 8.64 0.12 -3.86
C LEU A 58 9.17 1.10 -2.79
N ASP A 59 8.89 0.84 -1.52
CA ASP A 59 9.35 1.68 -0.40
C ASP A 59 10.88 1.71 -0.32
N GLU A 60 11.54 0.56 -0.45
CA GLU A 60 13.00 0.45 -0.46
C GLU A 60 13.62 1.14 -1.67
N GLU A 61 13.05 0.97 -2.86
CA GLU A 61 13.59 1.58 -4.09
C GLU A 61 13.47 3.10 -4.09
N CYS A 62 12.52 3.68 -3.34
CA CYS A 62 12.36 5.14 -3.22
C CYS A 62 13.54 5.83 -2.50
N ILE A 63 14.30 5.10 -1.67
CA ILE A 63 15.46 5.65 -0.94
C ILE A 63 16.80 5.32 -1.60
N VAL A 64 16.82 4.47 -2.63
CA VAL A 64 18.04 4.07 -3.33
C VAL A 64 18.51 5.20 -4.26
N PRO A 65 19.75 5.70 -4.09
CA PRO A 65 20.28 6.73 -4.98
C PRO A 65 20.31 6.24 -6.43
N LYS A 66 19.86 7.08 -7.37
CA LYS A 66 19.80 6.79 -8.82
C LYS A 66 18.86 5.65 -9.22
N ALA A 67 18.02 5.16 -8.32
CA ALA A 67 16.95 4.25 -8.70
C ALA A 67 15.95 4.93 -9.66
N THR A 68 15.37 4.14 -10.54
CA THR A 68 14.38 4.55 -11.53
C THR A 68 13.19 3.60 -11.49
N ASP A 69 12.07 3.98 -12.10
CA ASP A 69 10.92 3.07 -12.19
C ASP A 69 11.30 1.77 -12.91
N LEU A 70 12.22 1.83 -13.87
CA LEU A 70 12.69 0.65 -14.60
C LEU A 70 13.55 -0.28 -13.73
N THR A 71 14.36 0.26 -12.81
CA THR A 71 15.12 -0.59 -11.86
C THR A 71 14.18 -1.27 -10.87
N LEU A 72 13.10 -0.58 -10.44
CA LEU A 72 12.03 -1.20 -9.66
C LEU A 72 11.38 -2.37 -10.43
N ALA A 73 10.96 -2.14 -11.67
CA ALA A 73 10.34 -3.17 -12.49
C ALA A 73 11.24 -4.40 -12.66
N GLN A 74 12.52 -4.19 -12.94
CA GLN A 74 13.48 -5.28 -13.09
C GLN A 74 13.61 -6.09 -11.79
N LYS A 75 13.75 -5.42 -10.64
CA LYS A 75 13.81 -6.09 -9.33
C LYS A 75 12.54 -6.90 -9.03
N LEU A 76 11.36 -6.35 -9.31
CA LEU A 76 10.08 -7.06 -9.13
C LEU A 76 10.02 -8.33 -9.99
N ILE A 77 10.46 -8.25 -11.24
CA ILE A 77 10.54 -9.39 -12.15
C ILE A 77 11.50 -10.44 -11.61
N ASP A 78 12.73 -10.05 -11.24
CA ASP A 78 13.75 -10.98 -10.74
C ASP A 78 13.32 -11.66 -9.43
N GLN A 79 12.58 -10.94 -8.59
CA GLN A 79 12.10 -11.44 -7.31
C GLN A 79 10.92 -12.40 -7.43
N HIS A 80 9.95 -12.14 -8.32
CA HIS A 80 8.66 -12.84 -8.29
C HIS A 80 8.36 -13.68 -9.54
N LEU A 81 8.95 -13.38 -10.69
CA LEU A 81 8.62 -14.08 -11.92
C LEU A 81 9.05 -15.55 -11.87
N GLY A 82 8.11 -16.46 -12.15
CA GLY A 82 8.34 -17.91 -12.08
C GLY A 82 8.45 -18.48 -10.67
N LYS A 83 8.38 -17.63 -9.64
CA LYS A 83 8.44 -18.01 -8.22
C LYS A 83 7.09 -17.83 -7.53
N HIS A 84 6.34 -16.78 -7.87
CA HIS A 84 5.05 -16.48 -7.29
C HIS A 84 3.92 -16.75 -8.30
N PRO A 85 2.87 -17.51 -7.95
CA PRO A 85 1.81 -17.87 -8.89
C PRO A 85 1.08 -16.63 -9.42
N ASN A 86 0.77 -15.63 -8.59
CA ASN A 86 0.02 -14.44 -9.02
C ASN A 86 0.86 -13.39 -9.78
N PHE A 87 2.15 -13.62 -10.05
CA PHE A 87 3.01 -12.66 -10.77
C PHE A 87 3.32 -13.16 -12.17
N GLU A 88 3.02 -12.36 -13.19
CA GLU A 88 3.12 -12.74 -14.60
C GLU A 88 3.86 -11.70 -15.44
N LYS A 89 4.44 -12.14 -16.57
CA LYS A 89 4.87 -11.19 -17.61
C LYS A 89 3.64 -10.54 -18.24
N PRO A 90 3.69 -9.23 -18.55
CA PRO A 90 2.58 -8.57 -19.20
C PRO A 90 2.45 -9.09 -20.62
N LYS A 91 1.22 -9.47 -21.03
CA LYS A 91 0.95 -9.79 -22.44
C LYS A 91 1.22 -8.55 -23.31
N PRO A 92 1.62 -8.73 -24.60
CA PRO A 92 1.76 -7.62 -25.54
C PRO A 92 0.49 -6.76 -25.54
N PRO A 93 0.62 -5.42 -25.56
CA PRO A 93 -0.54 -4.55 -25.54
C PRO A 93 -1.47 -4.84 -26.72
N LYS A 94 -2.77 -5.04 -26.45
CA LYS A 94 -3.80 -5.18 -27.48
C LYS A 94 -4.65 -3.92 -27.57
N GLY A 95 -4.90 -3.43 -28.78
CA GLY A 95 -5.75 -2.26 -29.01
C GLY A 95 -5.18 -1.00 -28.37
N LYS A 96 -5.97 -0.34 -27.52
CA LYS A 96 -5.59 0.91 -26.81
C LYS A 96 -4.89 0.68 -25.47
N GLN A 97 -4.43 -0.54 -25.19
CA GLN A 97 -3.73 -0.83 -23.94
C GLN A 97 -2.36 -0.14 -23.91
N ALA A 98 -2.05 0.54 -22.81
CA ALA A 98 -0.73 1.11 -22.59
C ALA A 98 0.32 0.01 -22.37
N GLU A 99 1.59 0.41 -22.41
CA GLU A 99 2.70 -0.45 -22.01
C GLU A 99 2.58 -0.85 -20.54
N ALA A 100 3.08 -2.04 -20.22
CA ALA A 100 3.08 -2.59 -18.86
C ALA A 100 4.39 -3.30 -18.62
N HIS A 101 4.84 -3.29 -17.37
CA HIS A 101 6.13 -3.85 -16.95
C HIS A 101 5.94 -5.22 -16.30
N PHE A 102 4.82 -5.43 -15.61
CA PHE A 102 4.41 -6.72 -15.07
C PHE A 102 2.88 -6.84 -15.09
N ALA A 103 2.38 -8.04 -14.83
CA ALA A 103 0.97 -8.29 -14.62
C ALA A 103 0.77 -9.10 -13.34
N MET A 104 -0.40 -8.93 -12.71
CA MET A 104 -0.79 -9.73 -11.56
C MET A 104 -2.14 -10.36 -11.78
N ARG A 105 -2.30 -11.59 -11.31
CA ARG A 105 -3.60 -12.25 -11.23
C ARG A 105 -4.34 -11.83 -9.95
N HIS A 106 -5.30 -10.93 -10.12
CA HIS A 106 -6.26 -10.54 -9.10
C HIS A 106 -7.47 -11.46 -9.12
N TYR A 107 -8.30 -11.38 -8.08
CA TYR A 107 -9.56 -12.13 -8.00
C TYR A 107 -10.46 -11.86 -9.23
N ALA A 108 -10.56 -10.60 -9.66
CA ALA A 108 -11.39 -10.19 -10.80
C ALA A 108 -10.72 -10.40 -12.18
N GLY A 109 -9.50 -10.96 -12.21
CA GLY A 109 -8.75 -11.25 -13.44
C GLY A 109 -7.34 -10.64 -13.49
N THR A 110 -6.63 -10.86 -14.59
CA THR A 110 -5.26 -10.38 -14.75
C THR A 110 -5.21 -8.88 -15.05
N VAL A 111 -4.49 -8.13 -14.22
CA VAL A 111 -4.26 -6.68 -14.37
C VAL A 111 -2.84 -6.42 -14.83
N ARG A 112 -2.67 -5.55 -15.82
CA ARG A 112 -1.37 -5.11 -16.37
C ARG A 112 -0.94 -3.82 -15.67
N TYR A 113 0.22 -3.81 -15.04
CA TYR A 113 0.74 -2.65 -14.29
C TYR A 113 1.87 -1.95 -15.03
N ASN A 114 1.76 -0.63 -15.08
CA ASN A 114 2.80 0.26 -15.55
C ASN A 114 3.44 0.96 -14.34
N VAL A 115 4.76 0.83 -14.17
CA VAL A 115 5.48 1.38 -13.01
C VAL A 115 5.93 2.83 -13.20
N MET A 116 5.69 3.45 -14.35
CA MET A 116 6.16 4.80 -14.61
C MET A 116 5.61 5.77 -13.56
N ASN A 117 6.53 6.59 -13.03
CA ASN A 117 6.33 7.56 -11.97
C ASN A 117 5.88 6.94 -10.64
N TRP A 118 6.07 5.64 -10.41
CA TRP A 118 5.75 5.02 -9.12
C TRP A 118 6.64 5.56 -8.01
N LEU A 119 7.94 5.70 -8.29
CA LEU A 119 8.87 6.27 -7.31
C LEU A 119 8.46 7.70 -6.96
N GLU A 120 8.19 8.55 -7.96
CA GLU A 120 7.76 9.93 -7.72
C GLU A 120 6.45 10.00 -6.93
N LYS A 121 5.42 9.25 -7.34
CA LYS A 121 4.13 9.18 -6.64
C LYS A 121 4.23 8.68 -5.21
N ASN A 122 5.18 7.78 -4.93
CA ASN A 122 5.36 7.24 -3.59
C ASN A 122 6.15 8.17 -2.65
N LYS A 123 6.98 9.04 -3.24
CA LYS A 123 7.77 10.05 -2.53
C LYS A 123 7.00 11.33 -2.28
N ASP A 124 6.04 11.64 -3.15
CA ASP A 124 5.20 12.84 -3.11
C ASP A 124 6.00 14.14 -2.89
N PRO A 125 6.98 14.43 -3.78
CA PRO A 125 7.86 15.58 -3.57
C PRO A 125 7.09 16.89 -3.78
N LEU A 126 7.10 17.75 -2.76
CA LEU A 126 6.62 19.13 -2.85
C LEU A 126 7.79 20.12 -2.87
N ASN A 127 7.57 21.30 -3.46
CA ASN A 127 8.53 22.39 -3.38
C ASN A 127 8.49 23.01 -1.99
N ASP A 128 9.53 22.71 -1.20
CA ASP A 128 9.65 23.13 0.20
C ASP A 128 9.53 24.66 0.38
N THR A 129 10.15 25.44 -0.51
CA THR A 129 10.11 26.92 -0.45
C THR A 129 8.69 27.47 -0.61
N VAL A 130 7.90 26.87 -1.51
CA VAL A 130 6.50 27.26 -1.70
C VAL A 130 5.69 26.95 -0.45
N VAL A 131 5.91 25.77 0.16
CA VAL A 131 5.23 25.40 1.41
C VAL A 131 5.60 26.35 2.55
N THR A 132 6.88 26.72 2.68
CA THR A 132 7.33 27.71 3.66
C THR A 132 6.62 29.05 3.53
N VAL A 133 6.44 29.56 2.30
CA VAL A 133 5.69 30.80 2.05
C VAL A 133 4.22 30.64 2.45
N MET A 134 3.59 29.50 2.13
CA MET A 134 2.21 29.22 2.52
C MET A 134 2.05 29.18 4.05
N LYS A 135 2.97 28.54 4.77
CA LYS A 135 2.99 28.48 6.24
C LYS A 135 3.24 29.84 6.90
N ALA A 136 3.85 30.79 6.18
CA ALA A 136 4.09 32.15 6.64
C ALA A 136 2.95 33.14 6.32
N SER A 137 1.86 32.67 5.70
CA SER A 137 0.70 33.50 5.35
C SER A 137 0.11 34.17 6.60
N LYS A 138 -0.04 35.50 6.57
CA LYS A 138 -0.62 36.30 7.67
C LYS A 138 -2.09 36.66 7.44
N GLU A 139 -2.56 36.54 6.20
CA GLU A 139 -3.89 36.99 5.78
C GLU A 139 -4.94 35.87 5.91
N HIS A 140 -4.53 34.61 5.82
CA HIS A 140 -5.43 33.46 5.84
C HIS A 140 -4.96 32.36 6.79
N ALA A 141 -5.56 32.33 7.98
CA ALA A 141 -5.28 31.31 9.00
C ALA A 141 -5.51 29.88 8.50
N LEU A 142 -6.50 29.66 7.63
CA LEU A 142 -6.78 28.35 7.04
C LEU A 142 -5.60 27.81 6.21
N ILE A 143 -4.88 28.68 5.49
CA ILE A 143 -3.71 28.25 4.72
C ILE A 143 -2.63 27.73 5.67
N VAL A 144 -2.42 28.42 6.79
CA VAL A 144 -1.44 27.99 7.80
C VAL A 144 -1.87 26.68 8.48
N GLU A 145 -3.18 26.48 8.69
CA GLU A 145 -3.76 25.28 9.30
C GLU A 145 -3.57 24.03 8.42
N VAL A 146 -3.86 24.11 7.11
CA VAL A 146 -3.75 22.94 6.20
C VAL A 146 -2.32 22.47 5.98
N TRP A 147 -1.31 23.29 6.28
CA TRP A 147 0.11 22.95 6.16
C TRP A 147 0.79 22.62 7.49
N GLN A 148 0.03 22.45 8.59
CA GLN A 148 0.61 22.14 9.90
C GLN A 148 1.26 20.75 9.97
N ASP A 149 0.73 19.79 9.22
CA ASP A 149 1.22 18.40 9.19
C ASP A 149 2.46 18.21 8.30
N TYR A 150 2.69 19.14 7.37
CA TYR A 150 3.90 19.17 6.56
C TYR A 150 5.07 19.79 7.34
N THR A 151 6.18 19.05 7.46
CA THR A 151 7.42 19.56 8.06
C THR A 151 8.38 20.01 6.97
N THR A 152 8.71 21.31 6.94
CA THR A 152 9.66 21.84 5.95
C THR A 152 11.11 21.48 6.28
N GLN A 153 12.02 21.63 5.32
CA GLN A 153 13.45 21.36 5.54
C GLN A 153 14.04 22.28 6.62
N GLU A 154 13.61 23.54 6.66
CA GLU A 154 14.01 24.52 7.69
C GLU A 154 13.53 24.09 9.09
N GLU A 155 12.28 23.65 9.22
CA GLU A 155 11.72 23.17 10.48
C GLU A 155 12.42 21.90 10.97
N ALA A 156 12.71 20.96 10.06
CA ALA A 156 13.46 19.74 10.37
C ALA A 156 14.89 20.04 10.83
N ALA A 157 15.58 20.98 10.18
CA ALA A 157 16.93 21.41 10.55
C ALA A 157 16.94 22.13 11.92
N ALA A 158 15.94 22.98 12.18
CA ALA A 158 15.78 23.65 13.47
C ALA A 158 15.45 22.67 14.61
N ALA A 159 14.69 21.61 14.34
CA ALA A 159 14.41 20.55 15.32
C ALA A 159 15.66 19.70 15.63
N ALA A 160 16.50 19.44 14.64
CA ALA A 160 17.74 18.67 14.80
C ALA A 160 18.80 19.36 15.68
N THR A 161 18.76 20.70 15.78
CA THR A 161 19.72 21.49 16.57
C THR A 161 19.31 21.68 18.04
N LYS A 162 18.04 21.45 18.41
CA LYS A 162 17.50 21.65 19.77
C LYS A 162 17.51 20.39 20.67
N GLY A 163 18.51 19.51 20.52
CA GLY A 163 18.56 18.18 21.13
C GLY A 163 18.51 18.13 22.68
N GLY A 164 17.33 17.88 23.25
CA GLY A 164 17.14 17.42 24.63
C GLY A 164 17.18 15.89 24.78
N PRO A 165 17.48 15.35 25.98
CA PRO A 165 17.65 13.92 26.25
C PRO A 165 16.30 13.17 26.20
N GLY A 166 15.86 12.89 24.98
CA GLY A 166 14.61 12.21 24.62
C GLY A 166 14.44 12.09 23.10
N ALA A 167 15.17 12.91 22.34
CA ALA A 167 15.20 12.91 20.87
C ALA A 167 15.99 11.73 20.24
N LYS A 168 16.55 10.81 21.03
CA LYS A 168 17.38 9.67 20.55
C LYS A 168 16.58 8.45 20.06
N LYS A 169 15.39 8.65 19.48
CA LYS A 169 14.66 7.57 18.76
C LYS A 169 14.08 7.97 17.39
N LYS A 170 14.42 9.14 16.84
CA LYS A 170 14.29 9.43 15.40
C LYS A 170 15.69 9.56 14.81
N GLY A 171 16.31 8.41 14.52
CA GLY A 171 17.69 8.36 14.03
C GLY A 171 17.82 8.93 12.61
N LYS A 172 18.84 9.78 12.39
CA LYS A 172 19.60 10.06 11.13
C LYS A 172 18.88 10.06 9.76
N SER A 173 17.57 10.24 9.75
CA SER A 173 16.68 10.54 8.64
C SER A 173 15.39 10.89 9.35
N GLY A 174 14.83 12.08 9.15
CA GLY A 174 13.43 12.28 9.50
C GLY A 174 12.66 11.26 8.69
N SER A 175 12.31 10.12 9.31
CA SER A 175 11.70 8.93 8.72
C SER A 175 11.07 9.26 7.38
N PHE A 176 11.75 8.95 6.28
CA PHE A 176 11.22 9.12 4.94
C PHE A 176 9.96 8.26 4.84
N MET A 177 8.83 8.89 5.11
CA MET A 177 7.54 8.24 5.18
C MET A 177 6.97 8.31 3.79
N THR A 178 6.94 7.16 3.12
CA THR A 178 6.35 7.08 1.80
C THR A 178 4.83 7.12 1.90
N VAL A 179 4.18 7.54 0.82
CA VAL A 179 2.71 7.47 0.69
C VAL A 179 2.22 6.04 0.93
N SER A 180 2.98 5.05 0.46
CA SER A 180 2.67 3.64 0.67
C SER A 180 2.69 3.20 2.13
N MET A 181 3.58 3.76 2.97
CA MET A 181 3.57 3.48 4.42
C MET A 181 2.29 4.01 5.08
N LEU A 182 1.89 5.24 4.74
CA LEU A 182 0.64 5.85 5.23
C LEU A 182 -0.58 5.02 4.83
N TYR A 183 -0.65 4.62 3.55
CA TYR A 183 -1.75 3.80 3.04
C TYR A 183 -1.78 2.41 3.65
N ARG A 184 -0.61 1.79 3.90
CA ARG A 184 -0.53 0.50 4.58
C ARG A 184 -1.08 0.60 6.00
N GLU A 185 -0.68 1.62 6.76
CA GLU A 185 -1.17 1.84 8.12
C GLU A 185 -2.68 2.10 8.14
N SER A 186 -3.17 2.98 7.27
CA SER A 186 -4.60 3.28 7.14
C SER A 186 -5.41 2.04 6.78
N LEU A 187 -4.94 1.24 5.81
CA LEU A 187 -5.62 0.01 5.41
C LEU A 187 -5.65 -1.02 6.53
N ASN A 188 -4.55 -1.18 7.28
CA ASN A 188 -4.53 -2.10 8.41
C ASN A 188 -5.53 -1.69 9.50
N LYS A 189 -5.60 -0.40 9.83
CA LYS A 189 -6.62 0.12 10.77
C LYS A 189 -8.04 -0.15 10.29
N LEU A 190 -8.31 0.07 9.00
CA LEU A 190 -9.61 -0.23 8.39
C LEU A 190 -9.95 -1.72 8.50
N MET A 191 -9.04 -2.61 8.12
CA MET A 191 -9.29 -4.05 8.19
C MET A 191 -9.47 -4.54 9.63
N THR A 192 -8.73 -4.01 10.60
CA THR A 192 -8.94 -4.30 12.03
C THR A 192 -10.34 -3.89 12.48
N MET A 193 -10.79 -2.69 12.10
CA MET A 193 -12.13 -2.21 12.43
C MET A 193 -13.22 -3.08 11.79
N LEU A 194 -13.09 -3.44 10.52
CA LEU A 194 -14.08 -4.26 9.82
C LEU A 194 -14.22 -5.64 10.48
N ASN A 195 -13.10 -6.28 10.85
CA ASN A 195 -13.10 -7.57 11.54
C ASN A 195 -13.67 -7.52 12.97
N SER A 196 -13.82 -6.33 13.58
CA SER A 196 -14.46 -6.19 14.89
C SER A 196 -15.93 -5.78 14.80
N THR A 197 -16.54 -5.84 13.62
CA THR A 197 -17.95 -5.48 13.38
C THR A 197 -18.70 -6.62 12.70
N HIS A 198 -20.02 -6.59 12.76
CA HIS A 198 -20.86 -7.52 12.01
C HIS A 198 -21.19 -6.91 10.63
N PRO A 199 -20.63 -7.44 9.53
CA PRO A 199 -20.79 -6.83 8.21
C PRO A 199 -22.13 -7.17 7.57
N HIS A 200 -22.66 -6.23 6.79
CA HIS A 200 -23.77 -6.45 5.85
C HIS A 200 -23.27 -6.19 4.43
N PHE A 201 -23.52 -7.12 3.51
CA PHE A 201 -23.00 -7.04 2.15
C PHE A 201 -24.11 -6.75 1.14
N ILE A 202 -23.82 -5.85 0.19
CA ILE A 202 -24.62 -5.59 -1.01
C ILE A 202 -23.70 -5.90 -2.19
N ARG A 203 -24.18 -6.70 -3.14
CA ARG A 203 -23.43 -7.12 -4.33
C ARG A 203 -24.10 -6.63 -5.60
#